data_AF-A0A6I9XG60-F1
#
_entry.id   AF-A0A6I9XG60-F1
#
_cell.length_a   1.000
_cell.length_b   1.000
_cell.length_c   1.000
_cell.angle_alpha   90.00
_cell.angle_beta   90.00
_cell.angle_gamma   90.00
#
_symmetry.space_group_name_H-M   'P 1'
#
loop_
_entity.id
_entity.type
_entity.pdbx_description
1 polymer ?
#
loop_
_entity_poly.entity_id
_entity_poly.type
_entity_poly.pdbx_seq_one_letter_code
_entity_poly.pdbx_strand_id
1 'polypeptide(L)'
;MDPIALHCVEKPSVHANIPVPDILQKLEESRLRLLNPVRPSGLWQEDVGLAHVESLWKGPEGSTKSENVPGTRETLGRKQNQEQNKLMKKEDEVDSFNDIPEYVLAMPEDESEQLEEEDDTLWSEIQEEDEEVALKDQKLMLLSMVCCSLVEGARFGNPPGLLQQKLMKTCKSLAEYEPEFILKVALYARQELNIRSTTNFLLALASYLPPCRPHVRRYFCHAVQLPSDWMQVAKLYQSLAGEEGTLAPMPSCLRAGMADKFRQFDAYQLAKYNTRKSRGKQRQKPKARKTERKASWDNWKKHRLGRNQLFASKCEALEKKHREILDSVKEKAPRDLFSLKNLIHRLHISEPVQHVMSLLERRYPPDLPSFSRSRLPGPWDPTLAGTRMKLEVPQTWDRELSNRGNKAAVWEELIDSKKLPFMAMLRNLRNILRSGVSERHHQLLLRRLEDKDSVIRSRQLPFRFLSAYKVIMDLETEIKKKDEPFPSNLQLIEKVTKQMKLPINFLKRQNLRGCMEIPLIFQMVKREKQKLLKSRDIRYTADILQRYCQALETAVGLSVKHNMNPIPGRTLILISSSY
;
A
#
# COMPACT_ATOMS: atom_id res chain seq x y z
N MET A 1 -35.35 45.27 -38.04
CA MET A 1 -35.44 45.24 -36.57
C MET A 1 -35.84 43.83 -36.23
N ASP A 2 -34.80 43.02 -36.04
CA ASP A 2 -34.67 41.76 -36.76
C ASP A 2 -35.18 40.55 -35.98
N PRO A 3 -35.73 39.57 -36.72
CA PRO A 3 -36.03 38.22 -36.24
C PRO A 3 -34.74 37.41 -36.19
N ILE A 4 -34.66 36.37 -35.35
CA ILE A 4 -33.96 35.08 -35.57
C ILE A 4 -34.14 34.31 -34.25
N ALA A 5 -35.16 33.47 -34.24
CA ALA A 5 -35.31 32.39 -33.26
C ALA A 5 -36.11 31.28 -33.94
N LEU A 6 -35.49 30.62 -34.93
CA LEU A 6 -35.92 29.34 -35.47
C LEU A 6 -34.81 28.73 -36.32
N HIS A 7 -34.66 27.41 -36.18
CA HIS A 7 -33.80 26.47 -36.89
C HIS A 7 -32.31 26.40 -36.52
N CYS A 8 -31.97 25.34 -35.77
CA CYS A 8 -30.96 24.36 -36.17
C CYS A 8 -31.27 23.02 -35.48
N VAL A 9 -32.08 22.20 -36.17
CA VAL A 9 -32.14 20.75 -35.95
C VAL A 9 -30.99 20.19 -36.79
N GLU A 10 -29.88 19.82 -36.15
CA GLU A 10 -28.83 19.02 -36.80
C GLU A 10 -29.04 17.54 -36.42
N LYS A 11 -29.18 16.72 -37.46
CA LYS A 11 -29.24 15.26 -37.40
C LYS A 11 -27.91 14.71 -36.82
N PRO A 12 -27.92 13.65 -35.99
CA PRO A 12 -26.68 13.02 -35.56
C PRO A 12 -26.07 12.21 -36.71
N SER A 13 -24.93 12.68 -37.21
CA SER A 13 -24.08 11.92 -38.12
C SER A 13 -23.32 10.84 -37.34
N VAL A 14 -23.70 9.59 -37.56
CA VAL A 14 -22.86 8.40 -37.84
C VAL A 14 -21.38 8.48 -37.38
N HIS A 15 -21.06 7.57 -36.44
CA HIS A 15 -19.73 7.06 -36.07
C HIS A 15 -18.64 8.07 -35.65
N ALA A 16 -18.69 8.51 -34.39
CA ALA A 16 -17.51 8.98 -33.68
C ALA A 16 -16.99 7.86 -32.76
N ASN A 17 -15.92 7.18 -33.17
CA ASN A 17 -15.13 6.31 -32.30
C ASN A 17 -14.74 7.08 -31.03
N ILE A 18 -15.42 6.82 -29.92
CA ILE A 18 -15.12 7.42 -28.62
C ILE A 18 -13.76 6.86 -28.17
N PRO A 19 -12.74 7.70 -27.89
CA PRO A 19 -11.47 7.21 -27.39
C PRO A 19 -11.70 6.51 -26.05
N VAL A 20 -11.28 5.25 -25.97
CA VAL A 20 -11.24 4.49 -24.71
C VAL A 20 -10.50 5.35 -23.66
N PRO A 21 -11.06 5.57 -22.46
CA PRO A 21 -10.38 6.33 -21.43
C PRO A 21 -8.97 5.76 -21.20
N ASP A 22 -7.94 6.61 -21.30
CA ASP A 22 -6.50 6.31 -21.16
C ASP A 22 -6.18 5.39 -19.95
N ILE A 23 -7.03 5.38 -18.92
CA ILE A 23 -6.86 4.51 -17.74
C ILE A 23 -7.25 3.04 -18.02
N LEU A 24 -8.29 2.77 -18.83
CA LEU A 24 -8.62 1.40 -19.25
C LEU A 24 -7.51 0.83 -20.14
N GLN A 25 -6.91 1.66 -21.01
CA GLN A 25 -5.75 1.29 -21.81
C GLN A 25 -4.53 0.98 -20.93
N LYS A 26 -4.22 1.82 -19.94
CA LYS A 26 -3.15 1.55 -18.94
C LYS A 26 -3.37 0.25 -18.15
N LEU A 27 -4.63 -0.12 -17.93
CA LEU A 27 -4.99 -1.34 -17.23
C LEU A 27 -4.79 -2.58 -18.13
N GLU A 28 -5.07 -2.45 -19.43
CA GLU A 28 -4.71 -3.45 -20.45
C GLU A 28 -3.18 -3.54 -20.64
N GLU A 29 -2.45 -2.43 -20.64
CA GLU A 29 -0.98 -2.41 -20.65
C GLU A 29 -0.37 -3.08 -19.42
N SER A 30 -0.94 -2.81 -18.23
CA SER A 30 -0.52 -3.47 -16.98
C SER A 30 -0.72 -4.98 -17.07
N ARG A 31 -1.81 -5.44 -17.70
CA ARG A 31 -2.03 -6.85 -18.02
C ARG A 31 -1.04 -7.37 -19.05
N LEU A 32 -0.74 -6.64 -20.12
CA LEU A 32 0.21 -7.05 -21.15
C LEU A 32 1.64 -7.16 -20.60
N ARG A 33 2.04 -6.28 -19.67
CA ARG A 33 3.30 -6.40 -18.92
C ARG A 33 3.40 -7.71 -18.12
N LEU A 34 2.28 -8.36 -17.78
CA LEU A 34 2.28 -9.68 -17.14
C LEU A 34 2.55 -10.83 -18.12
N LEU A 35 2.28 -10.64 -19.41
CA LEU A 35 2.45 -11.67 -20.45
C LEU A 35 3.86 -11.69 -21.03
N ASN A 36 4.66 -10.65 -20.78
CA ASN A 36 6.08 -10.67 -21.05
C ASN A 36 6.84 -11.27 -19.85
N PRO A 37 7.78 -12.21 -20.06
CA PRO A 37 8.57 -12.77 -18.97
C PRO A 37 9.35 -11.65 -18.28
N VAL A 38 9.00 -11.38 -17.02
CA VAL A 38 9.69 -10.43 -16.16
C VAL A 38 11.10 -10.97 -15.91
N ARG A 39 12.13 -10.31 -16.44
CA ARG A 39 13.51 -10.54 -16.01
C ARG A 39 13.58 -10.33 -14.50
N PRO A 40 14.17 -11.27 -13.74
CA PRO A 40 14.22 -11.15 -12.28
C PRO A 40 14.94 -9.86 -11.89
N SER A 41 14.23 -8.97 -11.20
CA SER A 41 14.80 -7.83 -10.50
C SER A 41 15.63 -8.34 -9.33
N GLY A 42 16.86 -8.74 -9.61
CA GLY A 42 17.71 -9.45 -8.67
C GLY A 42 19.11 -9.74 -9.19
N LEU A 43 19.77 -8.75 -9.79
CA LEU A 43 21.22 -8.65 -9.74
C LEU A 43 21.59 -7.23 -9.31
N TRP A 44 22.14 -7.12 -8.11
CA TRP A 44 23.03 -6.03 -7.78
C TRP A 44 24.24 -6.20 -8.69
N GLN A 45 24.27 -5.50 -9.82
CA GLN A 45 25.51 -5.34 -10.57
C GLN A 45 26.28 -4.21 -9.89
N GLU A 46 27.39 -4.60 -9.27
CA GLU A 46 28.47 -3.72 -8.89
C GLU A 46 29.00 -3.08 -10.18
N ASP A 47 28.78 -1.78 -10.36
CA ASP A 47 29.47 -1.00 -11.38
C ASP A 47 30.93 -0.85 -10.93
N VAL A 48 31.75 -1.85 -11.26
CA VAL A 48 33.19 -1.69 -11.33
C VAL A 48 33.49 -1.07 -12.68
N GLY A 49 33.86 0.21 -12.65
CA GLY A 49 34.27 0.94 -13.83
C GLY A 49 35.45 0.27 -14.53
N LEU A 50 35.33 0.07 -15.83
CA LEU A 50 36.46 -0.17 -16.71
C LEU A 50 36.36 0.82 -17.87
N ALA A 51 37.27 1.78 -17.80
CA ALA A 51 37.54 2.75 -18.83
C ALA A 51 38.03 2.07 -20.11
N HIS A 52 37.68 2.71 -21.22
CA HIS A 52 38.34 2.62 -22.52
C HIS A 52 39.84 2.32 -22.42
N VAL A 53 40.28 1.20 -22.99
CA VAL A 53 41.62 1.08 -23.58
C VAL A 53 41.48 0.36 -24.91
N GLU A 54 41.69 1.14 -25.95
CA GLU A 54 41.87 0.69 -27.32
C GLU A 54 43.28 0.12 -27.49
N SER A 55 43.43 -0.78 -28.47
CA SER A 55 44.65 -1.15 -29.20
C SER A 55 45.23 -2.56 -28.98
N LEU A 56 45.64 -3.09 -30.15
CA LEU A 56 46.59 -4.17 -30.41
C LEU A 56 46.08 -5.58 -30.13
N TRP A 57 45.78 -6.32 -31.20
CA TRP A 57 46.66 -7.40 -31.68
C TRP A 57 46.22 -7.87 -33.09
N LYS A 58 47.20 -8.01 -33.99
CA LYS A 58 47.07 -8.35 -35.41
C LYS A 58 47.11 -9.87 -35.63
N GLY A 59 46.29 -10.32 -36.59
CA GLY A 59 46.63 -11.31 -37.63
C GLY A 59 46.13 -12.75 -37.42
N PRO A 60 46.19 -13.63 -38.46
CA PRO A 60 46.41 -13.35 -39.89
C PRO A 60 45.33 -13.93 -40.83
N GLU A 61 45.33 -13.43 -42.06
CA GLU A 61 44.60 -13.96 -43.22
C GLU A 61 45.24 -15.23 -43.78
N GLY A 62 44.42 -16.06 -44.42
CA GLY A 62 44.82 -17.21 -45.22
C GLY A 62 43.81 -17.51 -46.33
N SER A 63 44.17 -17.07 -47.53
CA SER A 63 43.58 -17.26 -48.87
C SER A 63 42.84 -18.57 -49.19
N THR A 64 41.85 -18.53 -50.11
CA THR A 64 41.97 -19.03 -51.51
C THR A 64 40.68 -18.91 -52.36
N LYS A 65 40.83 -18.33 -53.57
CA LYS A 65 40.23 -18.65 -54.92
C LYS A 65 38.69 -18.47 -55.12
N SER A 66 38.18 -17.58 -56.00
CA SER A 66 38.10 -17.59 -57.50
C SER A 66 37.30 -18.80 -58.05
N GLU A 67 36.25 -18.72 -58.90
CA GLU A 67 36.08 -18.13 -60.25
C GLU A 67 34.60 -18.16 -60.74
N ASN A 68 34.25 -17.19 -61.60
CA ASN A 68 33.42 -17.20 -62.83
C ASN A 68 32.29 -18.25 -63.13
N VAL A 69 31.03 -17.76 -63.25
CA VAL A 69 30.10 -17.63 -64.43
C VAL A 69 30.36 -18.48 -65.72
N PRO A 70 29.41 -18.82 -66.66
CA PRO A 70 27.91 -18.73 -66.80
C PRO A 70 27.19 -20.02 -67.35
N GLY A 71 25.84 -19.98 -67.52
CA GLY A 71 25.20 -20.45 -68.77
C GLY A 71 23.85 -21.19 -68.73
N THR A 72 22.80 -20.55 -69.32
CA THR A 72 21.68 -21.11 -70.19
C THR A 72 20.69 -22.14 -69.60
N ARG A 73 19.40 -22.28 -69.97
CA ARG A 73 18.38 -21.74 -70.92
C ARG A 73 17.02 -22.35 -70.45
N GLU A 74 15.85 -21.72 -70.59
CA GLU A 74 14.78 -21.98 -71.61
C GLU A 74 13.54 -21.16 -71.18
N THR A 75 13.05 -20.13 -71.89
CA THR A 75 12.13 -20.06 -73.06
C THR A 75 10.65 -20.42 -72.82
N LEU A 76 9.77 -19.40 -72.77
CA LEU A 76 8.60 -19.10 -73.66
C LEU A 76 7.73 -18.04 -72.94
N GLY A 77 7.66 -16.76 -73.36
CA GLY A 77 6.74 -16.20 -74.38
C GLY A 77 5.41 -15.74 -73.73
N ARG A 78 4.78 -14.59 -73.99
CA ARG A 78 5.01 -13.40 -74.81
C ARG A 78 3.87 -12.39 -74.49
N LYS A 79 4.23 -11.11 -74.26
CA LYS A 79 3.49 -9.82 -74.44
C LYS A 79 2.22 -9.53 -73.59
N GLN A 80 2.15 -8.47 -72.74
CA GLN A 80 2.16 -6.99 -72.98
C GLN A 80 0.96 -6.54 -73.85
N ASN A 81 0.09 -5.59 -73.44
CA ASN A 81 0.34 -4.19 -73.05
C ASN A 81 -0.95 -3.54 -72.45
N GLN A 82 -0.86 -2.67 -71.42
CA GLN A 82 -1.11 -1.18 -71.43
C GLN A 82 -2.60 -0.77 -71.61
N GLU A 83 -3.18 0.27 -71.00
CA GLU A 83 -2.71 1.54 -70.40
C GLU A 83 -3.91 2.17 -69.63
N GLN A 84 -3.74 2.69 -68.40
CA GLN A 84 -3.65 4.11 -67.99
C GLN A 84 -4.96 4.96 -67.84
N ASN A 85 -5.07 5.51 -66.61
CA ASN A 85 -5.33 6.91 -66.21
C ASN A 85 -6.68 7.66 -66.44
N LYS A 86 -7.26 8.03 -65.28
CA LYS A 86 -7.60 9.40 -64.78
C LYS A 86 -8.71 10.28 -65.43
N LEU A 87 -9.68 10.61 -64.55
CA LEU A 87 -10.13 11.96 -64.12
C LEU A 87 -11.34 12.65 -64.83
N MET A 88 -12.45 12.70 -64.07
CA MET A 88 -13.45 13.76 -63.79
C MET A 88 -14.11 14.68 -64.85
N LYS A 89 -15.41 14.93 -64.55
CA LYS A 89 -16.27 16.13 -64.71
C LYS A 89 -16.93 16.33 -66.09
N LYS A 90 -18.20 16.76 -66.25
CA LYS A 90 -19.31 17.22 -65.38
C LYS A 90 -20.56 17.46 -66.27
N GLU A 91 -21.78 17.37 -65.71
CA GLU A 91 -23.00 18.22 -65.92
C GLU A 91 -23.58 18.38 -67.37
N ASP A 92 -24.89 18.46 -67.66
CA ASP A 92 -26.04 19.11 -67.00
C ASP A 92 -27.41 18.55 -67.51
N GLU A 93 -28.47 18.94 -66.77
CA GLU A 93 -29.77 19.50 -67.26
C GLU A 93 -31.11 18.81 -66.89
N VAL A 94 -32.10 19.67 -66.64
CA VAL A 94 -33.32 19.53 -65.80
C VAL A 94 -34.57 19.90 -66.61
N ASP A 95 -35.70 19.23 -66.40
CA ASP A 95 -37.12 19.71 -66.45
C ASP A 95 -38.06 18.48 -66.52
N SER A 96 -39.36 18.44 -66.15
CA SER A 96 -40.33 19.31 -65.48
C SER A 96 -41.66 18.51 -65.43
N PHE A 97 -42.41 18.62 -64.32
CA PHE A 97 -43.88 18.55 -64.13
C PHE A 97 -44.78 17.38 -64.63
N ASN A 98 -45.64 16.96 -63.68
CA ASN A 98 -47.04 16.44 -63.74
C ASN A 98 -47.37 15.16 -64.54
N ASP A 99 -47.77 14.11 -63.82
CA ASP A 99 -49.17 13.64 -63.81
C ASP A 99 -49.38 12.59 -62.69
N ILE A 100 -50.47 12.77 -61.93
CA ILE A 100 -50.96 11.83 -60.92
C ILE A 100 -51.95 10.86 -61.59
N PRO A 101 -51.78 9.54 -61.45
CA PRO A 101 -52.89 8.60 -61.53
C PRO A 101 -53.24 8.09 -60.13
N GLU A 102 -54.46 8.44 -59.72
CA GLU A 102 -55.23 7.83 -58.64
C GLU A 102 -55.45 6.33 -58.94
N TYR A 103 -55.01 5.41 -58.06
CA TYR A 103 -55.68 4.12 -57.88
C TYR A 103 -55.31 3.39 -56.57
N VAL A 104 -56.33 3.32 -55.70
CA VAL A 104 -56.78 2.18 -54.87
C VAL A 104 -55.73 1.35 -54.11
N LEU A 105 -55.75 1.56 -52.79
CA LEU A 105 -55.29 0.65 -51.74
C LEU A 105 -55.71 -0.80 -51.98
N ALA A 106 -54.76 -1.67 -52.26
CA ALA A 106 -54.84 -3.08 -51.93
C ALA A 106 -53.47 -3.48 -51.36
N MET A 107 -53.40 -3.58 -50.04
CA MET A 107 -52.26 -4.13 -49.30
C MET A 107 -52.12 -5.62 -49.63
N PRO A 108 -50.98 -6.10 -50.14
CA PRO A 108 -50.62 -7.51 -50.05
C PRO A 108 -50.09 -7.78 -48.63
N GLU A 109 -50.64 -8.79 -47.95
CA GLU A 109 -50.39 -9.13 -46.54
C GLU A 109 -49.00 -9.76 -46.24
N ASP A 110 -47.99 -9.57 -47.11
CA ASP A 110 -46.72 -10.33 -47.04
C ASP A 110 -45.46 -9.46 -46.79
N GLU A 111 -45.57 -8.29 -46.17
CA GLU A 111 -44.41 -7.48 -45.71
C GLU A 111 -44.21 -7.48 -44.18
N SER A 112 -45.05 -8.21 -43.43
CA SER A 112 -45.02 -8.20 -41.95
C SER A 112 -43.84 -8.97 -41.36
N GLU A 113 -43.39 -10.05 -42.00
CA GLU A 113 -42.37 -10.94 -41.42
C GLU A 113 -40.92 -10.43 -41.62
N GLN A 114 -40.66 -9.55 -42.60
CA GLN A 114 -39.32 -8.97 -42.80
C GLN A 114 -39.07 -7.70 -41.99
N LEU A 115 -40.13 -6.93 -41.68
CA LEU A 115 -40.03 -5.73 -40.84
C LEU A 115 -39.97 -6.04 -39.34
N GLU A 116 -40.56 -7.15 -38.89
CA GLU A 116 -40.47 -7.59 -37.49
C GLU A 116 -39.07 -8.14 -37.15
N GLU A 117 -38.40 -8.83 -38.08
CA GLU A 117 -37.02 -9.31 -37.86
C GLU A 117 -35.99 -8.16 -37.81
N GLU A 118 -36.15 -7.11 -38.64
CA GLU A 118 -35.25 -5.95 -38.65
C GLU A 118 -35.41 -5.07 -37.40
N ASP A 119 -36.63 -4.88 -36.89
CA ASP A 119 -36.89 -4.06 -35.69
C ASP A 119 -36.39 -4.79 -34.42
N ASP A 120 -36.58 -6.12 -34.30
CA ASP A 120 -36.05 -6.91 -33.17
C ASP A 120 -34.51 -6.93 -33.14
N THR A 121 -33.85 -6.95 -34.30
CA THR A 121 -32.37 -6.75 -34.38
C THR A 121 -31.93 -5.34 -33.97
N LEU A 122 -32.70 -4.31 -34.31
CA LEU A 122 -32.36 -2.93 -33.94
C LEU A 122 -32.58 -2.66 -32.44
N TRP A 123 -33.66 -3.18 -31.86
CA TRP A 123 -33.93 -3.07 -30.42
C TRP A 123 -32.95 -3.87 -29.56
N SER A 124 -32.45 -5.01 -30.05
CA SER A 124 -31.38 -5.76 -29.40
C SER A 124 -30.02 -5.07 -29.53
N GLU A 125 -29.69 -4.45 -30.67
CA GLU A 125 -28.48 -3.63 -30.84
C GLU A 125 -28.48 -2.39 -29.91
N ILE A 126 -29.61 -1.69 -29.77
CA ILE A 126 -29.74 -0.54 -28.85
C ILE A 126 -29.62 -0.98 -27.38
N GLN A 127 -30.18 -2.13 -27.01
CA GLN A 127 -30.01 -2.69 -25.66
C GLN A 127 -28.56 -3.11 -25.37
N GLU A 128 -27.87 -3.70 -26.35
CA GLU A 128 -26.45 -4.05 -26.24
C GLU A 128 -25.55 -2.81 -26.06
N GLU A 129 -25.82 -1.72 -26.77
CA GLU A 129 -25.10 -0.45 -26.60
C GLU A 129 -25.34 0.17 -25.21
N ASP A 130 -26.58 0.18 -24.71
CA ASP A 130 -26.93 0.70 -23.39
C ASP A 130 -26.30 -0.13 -22.24
N GLU A 131 -26.26 -1.46 -22.40
CA GLU A 131 -25.58 -2.36 -21.45
C GLU A 131 -24.06 -2.16 -21.46
N GLU A 132 -23.44 -1.92 -22.62
CA GLU A 132 -22.00 -1.65 -22.71
C GLU A 132 -21.63 -0.31 -22.06
N VAL A 133 -22.45 0.73 -22.25
CA VAL A 133 -22.28 2.04 -21.59
C VAL A 133 -22.45 1.92 -20.08
N ALA A 134 -23.49 1.21 -19.61
CA ALA A 134 -23.71 0.98 -18.18
C ALA A 134 -22.57 0.18 -17.54
N LEU A 135 -22.04 -0.83 -18.24
CA LEU A 135 -20.89 -1.62 -17.81
C LEU A 135 -19.64 -0.74 -17.70
N LYS A 136 -19.41 0.15 -18.67
CA LYS A 136 -18.28 1.10 -18.67
C LYS A 136 -18.36 2.06 -17.49
N ASP A 137 -19.56 2.54 -17.15
CA ASP A 137 -19.78 3.40 -15.99
C ASP A 137 -19.53 2.64 -14.67
N GLN A 138 -19.96 1.38 -14.56
CA GLN A 138 -19.65 0.55 -13.40
C GLN A 138 -18.13 0.31 -13.24
N LYS A 139 -17.41 0.09 -14.35
CA LYS A 139 -15.94 -0.04 -14.36
C LYS A 139 -15.25 1.25 -13.89
N LEU A 140 -15.70 2.40 -14.38
CA LEU A 140 -15.19 3.71 -13.97
C LEU A 140 -15.52 4.03 -12.51
N MET A 141 -16.72 3.67 -12.05
CA MET A 141 -17.13 3.81 -10.65
C MET A 141 -16.22 2.99 -9.73
N LEU A 142 -15.94 1.73 -10.07
CA LEU A 142 -15.03 0.88 -9.31
C LEU A 142 -13.63 1.50 -9.22
N LEU A 143 -13.09 1.95 -10.35
CA LEU A 143 -11.78 2.58 -10.42
C LEU A 143 -11.71 3.86 -9.58
N SER A 144 -12.71 4.72 -9.69
CA SER A 144 -12.81 5.97 -8.91
C SER A 144 -12.84 5.68 -7.41
N MET A 145 -13.64 4.70 -6.95
CA MET A 145 -13.68 4.30 -5.55
C MET A 145 -12.33 3.76 -5.06
N VAL A 146 -11.63 2.96 -5.87
CA VAL A 146 -10.31 2.43 -5.53
C VAL A 146 -9.28 3.57 -5.41
N CYS A 147 -9.30 4.54 -6.32
CA CYS A 147 -8.44 5.73 -6.24
C CYS A 147 -8.76 6.59 -5.01
N CYS A 148 -10.03 6.84 -4.73
CA CYS A 148 -10.49 7.63 -3.57
C CYS A 148 -10.21 6.95 -2.22
N SER A 149 -9.95 5.63 -2.20
CA SER A 149 -9.58 4.90 -0.98
C SER A 149 -8.32 5.43 -0.28
N LEU A 150 -7.46 6.18 -0.99
CA LEU A 150 -6.30 6.88 -0.45
C LEU A 150 -6.65 8.03 0.49
N VAL A 151 -7.77 8.71 0.24
CA VAL A 151 -8.16 9.94 0.95
C VAL A 151 -8.92 9.61 2.24
N GLU A 152 -9.90 8.70 2.17
CA GLU A 152 -10.77 8.36 3.31
C GLU A 152 -10.11 7.42 4.33
N GLY A 153 -8.93 6.87 4.02
CA GLY A 153 -8.23 5.92 4.87
C GLY A 153 -8.96 4.57 4.90
N ALA A 154 -8.67 3.72 3.91
CA ALA A 154 -9.36 2.46 3.71
C ALA A 154 -9.30 1.52 4.94
N ARG A 155 -10.42 1.42 5.67
CA ARG A 155 -10.62 0.45 6.77
C ARG A 155 -11.39 -0.76 6.23
N PHE A 156 -10.70 -1.89 6.15
CA PHE A 156 -11.27 -3.16 5.72
C PHE A 156 -11.21 -4.18 6.87
N GLY A 157 -12.27 -4.96 7.03
CA GLY A 157 -12.40 -6.00 8.06
C GLY A 157 -13.62 -5.77 8.94
N ASN A 158 -13.53 -6.16 10.21
CA ASN A 158 -14.64 -6.06 11.17
C ASN A 158 -14.33 -4.98 12.22
N PRO A 159 -15.19 -3.95 12.38
CA PRO A 159 -16.44 -3.70 11.63
C PRO A 159 -16.20 -3.20 10.19
N PRO A 160 -17.10 -3.53 9.24
CA PRO A 160 -16.96 -3.13 7.85
C PRO A 160 -17.11 -1.61 7.70
N GLY A 161 -16.18 -0.98 6.98
CA GLY A 161 -16.27 0.44 6.64
C GLY A 161 -17.31 0.72 5.54
N LEU A 162 -17.76 1.97 5.43
CA LEU A 162 -18.67 2.40 4.36
C LEU A 162 -18.11 2.10 2.96
N LEU A 163 -16.81 2.36 2.76
CA LEU A 163 -16.10 2.03 1.52
C LEU A 163 -16.13 0.53 1.21
N GLN A 164 -15.99 -0.32 2.23
CA GLN A 164 -16.02 -1.77 2.07
C GLN A 164 -17.38 -2.25 1.55
N GLN A 165 -18.47 -1.71 2.09
CA GLN A 165 -19.82 -2.05 1.67
C GLN A 165 -20.10 -1.61 0.23
N LYS A 166 -19.71 -0.38 -0.12
CA LYS A 166 -19.84 0.16 -1.49
C LYS A 166 -19.06 -0.70 -2.50
N LEU A 167 -17.77 -0.97 -2.22
CA LEU A 167 -16.94 -1.82 -3.07
C LEU A 167 -17.53 -3.22 -3.22
N MET A 168 -18.06 -3.80 -2.14
CA MET A 168 -18.68 -5.12 -2.20
C MET A 168 -19.93 -5.13 -3.07
N LYS A 169 -20.77 -4.09 -3.03
CA LYS A 169 -21.96 -3.98 -3.89
C LYS A 169 -21.56 -3.89 -5.37
N THR A 170 -20.67 -2.96 -5.72
CA THR A 170 -20.23 -2.75 -7.11
C THR A 170 -19.45 -3.95 -7.66
N CYS A 171 -18.62 -4.62 -6.85
CA CYS A 171 -17.91 -5.82 -7.32
C CYS A 171 -18.84 -7.03 -7.51
N LYS A 172 -19.96 -7.10 -6.78
CA LYS A 172 -20.94 -8.18 -6.98
C LYS A 172 -21.65 -8.03 -8.32
N SER A 173 -22.14 -6.82 -8.64
CA SER A 173 -22.76 -6.56 -9.94
C SER A 173 -21.77 -6.80 -11.08
N LEU A 174 -20.54 -6.28 -10.95
CA LEU A 174 -19.54 -6.40 -12.01
C LEU A 174 -19.01 -7.83 -12.21
N ALA A 175 -19.07 -8.68 -11.17
CA ALA A 175 -18.57 -10.06 -11.27
C ALA A 175 -19.46 -10.97 -12.12
N GLU A 176 -20.73 -10.61 -12.33
CA GLU A 176 -21.65 -11.36 -13.19
C GLU A 176 -21.30 -11.17 -14.67
N TYR A 177 -20.87 -9.96 -15.05
CA TYR A 177 -20.49 -9.61 -16.43
C TYR A 177 -18.98 -9.82 -16.69
N GLU A 178 -18.12 -9.11 -15.96
CA GLU A 178 -16.65 -9.14 -16.17
C GLU A 178 -15.86 -9.43 -14.89
N PRO A 179 -15.76 -10.71 -14.47
CA PRO A 179 -15.04 -11.09 -13.26
C PRO A 179 -13.53 -10.83 -13.32
N GLU A 180 -12.90 -10.89 -14.50
CA GLU A 180 -11.46 -10.64 -14.64
C GLU A 180 -11.10 -9.17 -14.37
N PHE A 181 -11.99 -8.21 -14.68
CA PHE A 181 -11.74 -6.79 -14.53
C PHE A 181 -11.42 -6.40 -13.07
N ILE A 182 -12.11 -6.99 -12.10
CA ILE A 182 -11.87 -6.76 -10.66
C ILE A 182 -10.42 -7.08 -10.28
N LEU A 183 -9.86 -8.16 -10.85
CA LEU A 183 -8.46 -8.57 -10.60
C LEU A 183 -7.46 -7.70 -11.36
N LYS A 184 -7.81 -7.24 -12.57
CA LYS A 184 -6.99 -6.24 -13.29
C LYS A 184 -6.91 -4.93 -12.51
N VAL A 185 -8.02 -4.45 -11.95
CA VAL A 185 -8.05 -3.27 -11.06
C VAL A 185 -7.20 -3.50 -9.80
N ALA A 186 -7.28 -4.69 -9.19
CA ALA A 186 -6.48 -5.02 -8.02
C ALA A 186 -4.96 -4.99 -8.32
N LEU A 187 -4.56 -5.48 -9.51
CA LEU A 187 -3.18 -5.43 -10.00
C LEU A 187 -2.73 -3.99 -10.24
N TYR A 188 -3.52 -3.20 -10.99
CA TYR A 188 -3.26 -1.80 -11.28
C TYR A 188 -3.08 -0.99 -9.98
N ALA A 189 -3.99 -1.17 -9.03
CA ALA A 189 -3.92 -0.54 -7.72
C ALA A 189 -2.62 -0.86 -6.98
N ARG A 190 -2.06 -2.07 -7.14
CA ARG A 190 -0.81 -2.45 -6.47
C ARG A 190 0.44 -1.95 -7.18
N GLN A 191 0.50 -2.10 -8.49
CA GLN A 191 1.72 -1.88 -9.27
C GLN A 191 1.90 -0.41 -9.64
N GLU A 192 0.82 0.25 -10.07
CA GLU A 192 0.85 1.63 -10.53
C GLU A 192 0.51 2.59 -9.39
N LEU A 193 -0.58 2.35 -8.66
CA LEU A 193 -1.02 3.26 -7.58
C LEU A 193 -0.37 2.97 -6.22
N ASN A 194 0.28 1.81 -6.06
CA ASN A 194 0.88 1.34 -4.80
C ASN A 194 -0.09 1.32 -3.59
N ILE A 195 -1.38 1.11 -3.84
CA ILE A 195 -2.45 1.02 -2.84
C ILE A 195 -2.54 -0.42 -2.31
N ARG A 196 -1.83 -0.67 -1.21
CA ARG A 196 -1.74 -2.01 -0.61
C ARG A 196 -3.07 -2.53 -0.02
N SER A 197 -3.75 -1.71 0.80
CA SER A 197 -4.90 -2.15 1.60
C SER A 197 -6.08 -2.57 0.73
N THR A 198 -6.40 -1.75 -0.27
CA THR A 198 -7.53 -1.96 -1.18
C THR A 198 -7.28 -3.15 -2.10
N THR A 199 -6.05 -3.32 -2.64
CA THR A 199 -5.68 -4.54 -3.37
C THR A 199 -5.90 -5.80 -2.54
N ASN A 200 -5.43 -5.82 -1.29
CA ASN A 200 -5.58 -7.02 -0.45
C ASN A 200 -7.05 -7.35 -0.16
N PHE A 201 -7.91 -6.34 -0.07
CA PHE A 201 -9.35 -6.51 0.06
C PHE A 201 -9.99 -7.04 -1.23
N LEU A 202 -9.67 -6.46 -2.39
CA LEU A 202 -10.18 -6.91 -3.69
C LEU A 202 -9.78 -8.37 -3.98
N LEU A 203 -8.56 -8.79 -3.64
CA LEU A 203 -8.13 -10.19 -3.77
C LEU A 203 -8.95 -11.14 -2.87
N ALA A 204 -9.24 -10.72 -1.65
CA ALA A 204 -10.08 -11.51 -0.73
C ALA A 204 -11.52 -11.60 -1.24
N LEU A 205 -12.08 -10.50 -1.76
CA LEU A 205 -13.42 -10.44 -2.33
C LEU A 205 -13.53 -11.28 -3.62
N ALA A 206 -12.56 -11.18 -4.52
CA ALA A 206 -12.49 -12.00 -5.73
C ALA A 206 -12.36 -13.51 -5.42
N SER A 207 -11.77 -13.86 -4.27
CA SER A 207 -11.74 -15.26 -3.81
C SER A 207 -13.08 -15.72 -3.22
N TYR A 208 -13.85 -14.78 -2.66
CA TYR A 208 -15.19 -15.05 -2.11
C TYR A 208 -16.22 -15.27 -3.23
N LEU A 209 -16.21 -14.41 -4.25
CA LEU A 209 -17.13 -14.46 -5.39
C LEU A 209 -16.83 -15.65 -6.32
N PRO A 210 -17.79 -16.55 -6.60
CA PRO A 210 -17.57 -17.70 -7.48
C PRO A 210 -17.08 -17.36 -8.91
N PRO A 211 -17.62 -16.35 -9.62
CA PRO A 211 -17.22 -16.03 -11.00
C PRO A 211 -15.75 -15.63 -11.14
N CYS A 212 -15.17 -15.02 -10.11
CA CYS A 212 -13.79 -14.53 -10.11
C CYS A 212 -12.74 -15.63 -9.87
N ARG A 213 -13.14 -16.78 -9.31
CA ARG A 213 -12.21 -17.83 -8.81
C ARG A 213 -11.21 -18.35 -9.86
N PRO A 214 -11.57 -18.57 -11.14
CA PRO A 214 -10.63 -19.07 -12.15
C PRO A 214 -9.43 -18.14 -12.36
N HIS A 215 -9.65 -16.83 -12.29
CA HIS A 215 -8.64 -15.83 -12.60
C HIS A 215 -7.74 -15.48 -11.40
N VAL A 216 -8.17 -15.72 -10.16
CA VAL A 216 -7.44 -15.31 -8.94
C VAL A 216 -5.99 -15.78 -8.94
N ARG A 217 -5.74 -17.06 -9.27
CA ARG A 217 -4.39 -17.65 -9.22
C ARG A 217 -3.38 -16.92 -10.11
N ARG A 218 -3.82 -16.44 -11.28
CA ARG A 218 -2.99 -15.73 -12.28
C ARG A 218 -2.48 -14.39 -11.74
N TYR A 219 -3.38 -13.61 -11.12
CA TYR A 219 -3.08 -12.26 -10.65
C TYR A 219 -2.50 -12.22 -9.23
N PHE A 220 -2.79 -13.24 -8.41
CA PHE A 220 -2.41 -13.28 -6.99
C PHE A 220 -0.91 -13.06 -6.76
N CYS A 221 -0.05 -13.75 -7.52
CA CYS A 221 1.39 -13.68 -7.31
C CYS A 221 1.99 -12.28 -7.58
N HIS A 222 1.38 -11.52 -8.49
CA HIS A 222 1.83 -10.20 -8.90
C HIS A 222 1.23 -9.09 -8.01
N ALA A 223 0.01 -9.27 -7.54
CA ALA A 223 -0.66 -8.34 -6.63
C ALA A 223 -0.13 -8.45 -5.18
N VAL A 224 0.28 -9.64 -4.74
CA VAL A 224 0.88 -9.84 -3.41
C VAL A 224 2.40 -9.68 -3.52
N GLN A 225 2.96 -8.66 -2.87
CA GLN A 225 4.41 -8.40 -2.90
C GLN A 225 5.11 -8.75 -1.58
N LEU A 226 4.43 -8.60 -0.43
CA LEU A 226 5.02 -8.78 0.90
C LEU A 226 4.38 -9.97 1.64
N PRO A 227 5.12 -10.71 2.50
CA PRO A 227 4.51 -11.74 3.35
C PRO A 227 3.40 -11.21 4.28
N SER A 228 3.43 -9.93 4.63
CA SER A 228 2.34 -9.30 5.35
C SER A 228 1.07 -9.11 4.50
N ASP A 229 1.20 -8.91 3.17
CA ASP A 229 0.05 -8.89 2.24
C ASP A 229 -0.63 -10.26 2.25
N TRP A 230 0.19 -11.31 2.12
CA TRP A 230 -0.24 -12.70 2.14
C TRP A 230 -1.04 -13.06 3.41
N MET A 231 -0.55 -12.65 4.59
CA MET A 231 -1.29 -12.81 5.86
C MET A 231 -2.58 -11.97 5.92
N GLN A 232 -2.55 -10.76 5.35
CA GLN A 232 -3.68 -9.83 5.39
C GLN A 232 -4.83 -10.30 4.50
N VAL A 233 -4.55 -10.82 3.30
CA VAL A 233 -5.58 -11.37 2.41
C VAL A 233 -6.32 -12.51 3.09
N ALA A 234 -5.61 -13.40 3.78
CA ALA A 234 -6.23 -14.50 4.53
C ALA A 234 -7.11 -14.00 5.69
N LYS A 235 -6.69 -12.94 6.40
CA LYS A 235 -7.49 -12.29 7.45
C LYS A 235 -8.76 -11.64 6.88
N LEU A 236 -8.65 -10.97 5.74
CA LEU A 236 -9.77 -10.31 5.08
C LEU A 236 -10.76 -11.33 4.51
N TYR A 237 -10.27 -12.43 3.94
CA TYR A 237 -11.12 -13.53 3.50
C TYR A 237 -11.91 -14.12 4.67
N GLN A 238 -11.27 -14.31 5.83
CA GLN A 238 -11.96 -14.75 7.05
C GLN A 238 -13.02 -13.75 7.50
N SER A 239 -12.79 -12.43 7.40
CA SER A 239 -13.82 -11.46 7.77
C SER A 239 -15.02 -11.45 6.82
N LEU A 240 -14.87 -11.94 5.59
CA LEU A 240 -15.95 -12.02 4.60
C LEU A 240 -16.72 -13.33 4.67
N ALA A 241 -16.00 -14.45 4.85
CA ALA A 241 -16.56 -15.80 4.77
C ALA A 241 -16.75 -16.48 6.14
N GLY A 242 -16.23 -15.89 7.21
CA GLY A 242 -16.16 -16.51 8.52
C GLY A 242 -17.26 -16.06 9.47
N GLU A 243 -17.87 -17.02 10.14
CA GLU A 243 -18.75 -16.80 11.29
C GLU A 243 -17.92 -16.56 12.56
N GLU A 244 -18.50 -15.91 13.57
CA GLU A 244 -17.82 -15.65 14.84
C GLU A 244 -17.43 -16.97 15.51
N GLY A 245 -16.13 -17.27 15.52
CA GLY A 245 -15.55 -18.41 16.25
C GLY A 245 -15.05 -19.57 15.39
N THR A 246 -15.39 -19.64 14.10
CA THR A 246 -14.96 -20.72 13.19
C THR A 246 -14.10 -20.20 12.04
N LEU A 247 -13.06 -20.94 11.65
CA LEU A 247 -12.22 -20.58 10.51
C LEU A 247 -12.88 -21.01 9.20
N ALA A 248 -13.13 -20.07 8.29
CA ALA A 248 -13.81 -20.34 7.02
C ALA A 248 -12.96 -21.24 6.10
N PRO A 249 -13.50 -22.26 5.44
CA PRO A 249 -12.71 -23.06 4.49
C PRO A 249 -12.22 -22.18 3.31
N MET A 250 -10.93 -22.27 2.97
CA MET A 250 -10.36 -21.48 1.88
C MET A 250 -10.58 -22.16 0.51
N PRO A 251 -11.03 -21.44 -0.53
CA PRO A 251 -11.21 -21.96 -1.87
C PRO A 251 -9.91 -22.51 -2.46
N SER A 252 -10.01 -23.50 -3.34
CA SER A 252 -8.85 -24.11 -4.01
C SER A 252 -7.99 -23.08 -4.74
N CYS A 253 -8.60 -22.10 -5.42
CA CYS A 253 -7.92 -21.03 -6.13
C CYS A 253 -7.03 -20.17 -5.20
N LEU A 254 -7.55 -19.79 -4.02
CA LEU A 254 -6.80 -19.01 -3.04
C LEU A 254 -5.69 -19.85 -2.40
N ARG A 255 -5.98 -21.12 -2.06
CA ARG A 255 -4.96 -22.04 -1.50
C ARG A 255 -3.79 -22.23 -2.47
N ALA A 256 -4.08 -22.48 -3.75
CA ALA A 256 -3.07 -22.64 -4.78
C ALA A 256 -2.26 -21.35 -5.00
N GLY A 257 -2.92 -20.20 -5.17
CA GLY A 257 -2.24 -18.91 -5.33
C GLY A 257 -1.37 -18.53 -4.14
N MET A 258 -1.83 -18.81 -2.91
CA MET A 258 -1.05 -18.60 -1.70
C MET A 258 0.17 -19.51 -1.59
N ALA A 259 0.05 -20.78 -1.99
CA ALA A 259 1.16 -21.74 -2.01
C ALA A 259 2.20 -21.36 -3.08
N ASP A 260 1.76 -20.99 -4.28
CA ASP A 260 2.64 -20.55 -5.36
C ASP A 260 3.40 -19.28 -4.97
N LYS A 261 2.72 -18.31 -4.37
CA LYS A 261 3.39 -17.08 -3.91
C LYS A 261 4.40 -17.35 -2.80
N PHE A 262 4.14 -18.31 -1.91
CA PHE A 262 5.06 -18.64 -0.83
C PHE A 262 6.42 -19.11 -1.34
N ARG A 263 6.45 -19.82 -2.47
CA ARG A 263 7.71 -20.25 -3.13
C ARG A 263 8.57 -19.10 -3.64
N GLN A 264 7.98 -17.93 -3.88
CA GLN A 264 8.68 -16.74 -4.37
C GLN A 264 9.26 -15.85 -3.26
N PHE A 265 8.94 -16.10 -1.99
CA PHE A 265 9.45 -15.29 -0.89
C PHE A 265 10.88 -15.68 -0.54
N ASP A 266 11.72 -14.67 -0.31
CA ASP A 266 13.10 -14.86 0.15
C ASP A 266 13.18 -15.09 1.67
N ALA A 267 14.32 -15.60 2.12
CA ALA A 267 14.58 -15.84 3.54
C ALA A 267 14.47 -14.52 4.36
N TYR A 268 14.92 -13.40 3.80
CA TYR A 268 14.92 -12.09 4.44
C TYR A 268 13.50 -11.58 4.72
N GLN A 269 12.60 -11.60 3.75
CA GLN A 269 11.21 -11.17 3.88
C GLN A 269 10.50 -12.05 4.91
N LEU A 270 10.64 -13.37 4.81
CA LEU A 270 10.03 -14.30 5.77
C LEU A 270 10.52 -14.04 7.19
N ALA A 271 11.82 -13.80 7.38
CA ALA A 271 12.39 -13.50 8.69
C ALA A 271 11.93 -12.15 9.24
N LYS A 272 11.81 -11.12 8.39
CA LYS A 272 11.37 -9.77 8.75
C LYS A 272 9.93 -9.77 9.28
N TYR A 273 9.05 -10.54 8.64
CA TYR A 273 7.63 -10.59 9.01
C TYR A 273 7.32 -11.69 10.05
N ASN A 274 8.25 -12.59 10.36
CA ASN A 274 8.15 -13.57 11.45
C ASN A 274 8.45 -12.94 12.83
N THR A 275 7.58 -12.02 13.25
CA THR A 275 7.73 -11.25 14.50
C THR A 275 7.53 -12.11 15.75
N ARG A 276 8.10 -11.68 16.89
CA ARG A 276 7.92 -12.34 18.20
C ARG A 276 6.44 -12.51 18.58
N LYS A 277 5.60 -11.51 18.25
CA LYS A 277 4.14 -11.55 18.45
C LYS A 277 3.50 -12.64 17.60
N SER A 278 3.87 -12.74 16.32
CA SER A 278 3.37 -13.80 15.43
C SER A 278 3.74 -15.21 15.90
N ARG A 279 4.86 -15.36 16.64
CA ARG A 279 5.27 -16.62 17.28
C ARG A 279 4.57 -16.91 18.62
N GLY A 280 3.67 -16.04 19.09
CA GLY A 280 2.99 -16.17 20.37
C GLY A 280 3.91 -15.98 21.60
N LYS A 281 5.10 -15.40 21.44
CA LYS A 281 6.06 -15.20 22.54
C LYS A 281 5.81 -13.84 23.22
N GLN A 282 5.47 -13.82 24.51
CA GLN A 282 5.27 -12.57 25.25
C GLN A 282 6.60 -11.88 25.61
N ARG A 283 6.58 -10.55 25.78
CA ARG A 283 7.67 -9.78 26.39
C ARG A 283 7.64 -10.04 27.90
N GLN A 284 8.66 -10.70 28.45
CA GLN A 284 8.85 -10.73 29.90
C GLN A 284 9.27 -9.31 30.34
N LYS A 285 8.43 -8.64 31.14
CA LYS A 285 8.87 -7.43 31.85
C LYS A 285 9.72 -7.88 33.05
N PRO A 286 10.79 -7.16 33.41
CA PRO A 286 11.52 -7.42 34.64
C PRO A 286 10.53 -7.39 35.82
N LYS A 287 10.54 -8.46 36.63
CA LYS A 287 9.70 -8.56 37.85
C LYS A 287 10.03 -7.33 38.70
N ALA A 288 9.04 -6.47 38.92
CA ALA A 288 9.21 -5.36 39.86
C ALA A 288 9.60 -5.96 41.22
N ARG A 289 10.73 -5.52 41.79
CA ARG A 289 11.10 -5.84 43.17
C ARG A 289 9.88 -5.55 44.05
N LYS A 290 9.38 -6.58 44.75
CA LYS A 290 8.32 -6.46 45.77
C LYS A 290 8.93 -5.79 47.01
N THR A 291 9.33 -4.53 46.92
CA THR A 291 9.65 -3.73 48.11
C THR A 291 8.38 -3.01 48.55
N GLU A 292 7.83 -3.44 49.69
CA GLU A 292 7.02 -2.65 50.64
C GLU A 292 5.97 -1.66 50.06
N ARG A 293 5.15 -2.11 49.10
CA ARG A 293 4.17 -1.24 48.43
C ARG A 293 2.81 -1.06 49.14
N LYS A 294 2.54 -1.73 50.25
CA LYS A 294 1.18 -1.76 50.83
C LYS A 294 0.95 -0.82 52.02
N ALA A 295 1.93 -0.59 52.90
CA ALA A 295 1.69 0.18 54.14
C ALA A 295 1.61 1.71 53.90
N SER A 296 2.34 2.25 52.93
CA SER A 296 2.38 3.71 52.66
C SER A 296 1.22 4.21 51.78
N TRP A 297 0.48 3.32 51.10
CA TRP A 297 -0.45 3.68 50.02
C TRP A 297 -1.88 4.01 50.48
N ASP A 298 -2.29 3.61 51.69
CA ASP A 298 -3.64 3.89 52.24
C ASP A 298 -3.66 5.07 53.23
N ASN A 299 -2.49 5.63 53.60
CA ASN A 299 -2.43 6.72 54.58
C ASN A 299 -3.11 8.01 54.11
N TRP A 300 -3.20 8.26 52.79
CA TRP A 300 -3.87 9.45 52.24
C TRP A 300 -5.39 9.43 52.48
N LYS A 301 -5.99 8.25 52.72
CA LYS A 301 -7.42 8.11 53.06
C LYS A 301 -7.75 8.76 54.41
N LYS A 302 -6.77 8.84 55.31
CA LYS A 302 -6.88 9.49 56.62
C LYS A 302 -6.78 11.03 56.52
N HIS A 303 -6.34 11.58 55.39
CA HIS A 303 -6.18 13.01 55.16
C HIS A 303 -7.52 13.69 54.77
N ARG A 304 -7.61 15.03 54.81
CA ARG A 304 -8.86 15.79 54.50
C ARG A 304 -9.48 15.46 53.13
N LEU A 305 -8.67 15.19 52.10
CA LEU A 305 -9.15 14.85 50.76
C LEU A 305 -9.70 13.43 50.69
N GLY A 306 -9.09 12.49 51.41
CA GLY A 306 -9.59 11.12 51.55
C GLY A 306 -10.85 10.98 52.40
N ARG A 307 -11.11 11.95 53.31
CA ARG A 307 -12.36 12.04 54.09
C ARG A 307 -13.58 12.44 53.26
N ASN A 308 -13.39 13.03 52.07
CA ASN A 308 -14.50 13.29 51.16
C ASN A 308 -14.84 12.01 50.38
N GLN A 309 -15.98 11.41 50.71
CA GLN A 309 -16.41 10.11 50.20
C GLN A 309 -16.57 10.08 48.67
N LEU A 310 -17.05 11.17 48.06
CA LEU A 310 -17.19 11.31 46.60
C LEU A 310 -15.83 11.35 45.90
N PHE A 311 -14.86 12.02 46.50
CA PHE A 311 -13.51 12.14 45.95
C PHE A 311 -12.72 10.84 46.09
N ALA A 312 -12.80 10.20 47.26
CA ALA A 312 -12.18 8.90 47.51
C ALA A 312 -12.72 7.81 46.56
N SER A 313 -14.04 7.72 46.42
CA SER A 313 -14.70 6.77 45.50
C SER A 313 -14.27 6.97 44.04
N LYS A 314 -14.20 8.23 43.57
CA LYS A 314 -13.69 8.53 42.21
C LYS A 314 -12.22 8.14 42.02
N CYS A 315 -11.36 8.40 43.00
CA CYS A 315 -9.95 8.02 42.92
C CYS A 315 -9.78 6.50 42.93
N GLU A 316 -10.51 5.78 43.77
CA GLU A 316 -10.50 4.31 43.81
C GLU A 316 -11.03 3.70 42.51
N ALA A 317 -12.10 4.25 41.93
CA ALA A 317 -12.61 3.83 40.63
C ALA A 317 -11.58 4.04 39.52
N LEU A 318 -10.84 5.17 39.54
CA LEU A 318 -9.77 5.45 38.58
C LEU A 318 -8.56 4.52 38.78
N GLU A 319 -8.19 4.22 40.02
CA GLU A 319 -7.13 3.25 40.34
C GLU A 319 -7.51 1.85 39.89
N LYS A 320 -8.77 1.44 40.11
CA LYS A 320 -9.31 0.16 39.64
C LYS A 320 -9.29 0.09 38.12
N LYS A 321 -9.77 1.13 37.42
CA LYS A 321 -9.72 1.22 35.95
C LYS A 321 -8.28 1.19 35.43
N HIS A 322 -7.34 1.91 36.05
CA HIS A 322 -5.93 1.90 35.65
C HIS A 322 -5.28 0.53 35.92
N ARG A 323 -5.70 -0.20 36.96
CA ARG A 323 -5.28 -1.57 37.26
C ARG A 323 -5.85 -2.57 36.24
N GLU A 324 -7.12 -2.46 35.91
CA GLU A 324 -7.77 -3.26 34.86
C GLU A 324 -7.14 -3.02 33.50
N ILE A 325 -6.76 -1.78 33.15
CA ILE A 325 -5.98 -1.49 31.93
C ILE A 325 -4.60 -2.14 31.98
N LEU A 326 -3.94 -2.15 33.14
CA LEU A 326 -2.65 -2.81 33.30
C LEU A 326 -2.74 -4.34 33.24
N ASP A 327 -3.85 -4.91 33.71
CA ASP A 327 -4.09 -6.34 33.76
C ASP A 327 -4.66 -6.87 32.43
N SER A 328 -5.46 -6.10 31.69
CA SER A 328 -5.88 -6.42 30.31
C SER A 328 -4.69 -6.41 29.33
N VAL A 329 -3.67 -5.60 29.60
CA VAL A 329 -2.38 -5.68 28.89
C VAL A 329 -1.60 -6.96 29.24
N LYS A 330 -1.89 -7.62 30.37
CA LYS A 330 -1.32 -8.92 30.76
C LYS A 330 -2.16 -10.10 30.27
N GLU A 331 -3.46 -9.93 30.06
CA GLU A 331 -4.31 -10.96 29.48
C GLU A 331 -3.73 -11.41 28.14
N LYS A 332 -3.82 -12.72 27.90
CA LYS A 332 -3.15 -13.40 26.78
C LYS A 332 -3.60 -12.74 25.48
N ALA A 333 -2.71 -11.94 24.87
CA ALA A 333 -2.97 -11.38 23.55
C ALA A 333 -3.50 -12.50 22.63
N PRO A 334 -4.64 -12.30 21.95
CA PRO A 334 -5.28 -13.34 21.16
C PRO A 334 -4.25 -13.92 20.20
N ARG A 335 -4.17 -15.26 20.16
CA ARG A 335 -3.24 -15.96 19.26
C ARG A 335 -3.56 -15.51 17.84
N ASP A 336 -2.57 -14.96 17.13
CA ASP A 336 -2.77 -14.54 15.74
C ASP A 336 -3.00 -15.79 14.88
N LEU A 337 -4.27 -16.09 14.59
CA LEU A 337 -4.69 -17.27 13.83
C LEU A 337 -4.09 -17.29 12.42
N PHE A 338 -3.66 -16.13 11.90
CA PHE A 338 -3.13 -15.96 10.56
C PHE A 338 -1.63 -15.61 10.56
N SER A 339 -0.90 -16.09 11.57
CA SER A 339 0.57 -16.05 11.54
C SER A 339 1.12 -16.92 10.39
N LEU A 340 2.35 -16.63 9.93
CA LEU A 340 3.03 -17.41 8.90
C LEU A 340 3.01 -18.92 9.22
N LYS A 341 3.30 -19.29 10.48
CA LYS A 341 3.28 -20.67 10.95
C LYS A 341 1.90 -21.33 10.80
N ASN A 342 0.86 -20.64 11.23
CA ASN A 342 -0.51 -21.20 11.20
C ASN A 342 -1.02 -21.33 9.76
N LEU A 343 -0.69 -20.39 8.88
CA LEU A 343 -1.07 -20.46 7.48
C LEU A 343 -0.32 -21.56 6.73
N ILE A 344 0.97 -21.80 7.02
CA ILE A 344 1.71 -22.93 6.47
C ILE A 344 1.03 -24.26 6.86
N HIS A 345 0.62 -24.40 8.12
CA HIS A 345 -0.11 -25.59 8.57
C HIS A 345 -1.46 -25.74 7.87
N ARG A 346 -2.24 -24.66 7.74
CA ARG A 346 -3.57 -24.67 7.12
C ARG A 346 -3.55 -24.92 5.61
N LEU A 347 -2.53 -24.42 4.93
CA LEU A 347 -2.39 -24.52 3.48
C LEU A 347 -1.58 -25.77 3.06
N HIS A 348 -1.07 -26.53 4.02
CA HIS A 348 -0.23 -27.71 3.78
C HIS A 348 0.97 -27.42 2.86
N ILE A 349 1.63 -26.28 3.07
CA ILE A 349 2.78 -25.87 2.25
C ILE A 349 4.03 -26.65 2.70
N SER A 350 4.61 -27.41 1.77
CA SER A 350 5.82 -28.21 1.97
C SER A 350 7.09 -27.56 1.40
N GLU A 351 6.97 -26.71 0.38
CA GLU A 351 8.09 -26.14 -0.36
C GLU A 351 8.12 -24.60 -0.29
N PRO A 352 9.31 -23.97 -0.18
CA PRO A 352 10.63 -24.57 -0.07
C PRO A 352 10.90 -25.12 1.34
N VAL A 353 11.44 -26.33 1.44
CA VAL A 353 11.56 -27.09 2.70
C VAL A 353 12.36 -26.31 3.76
N GLN A 354 13.50 -25.72 3.38
CA GLN A 354 14.36 -24.98 4.29
C GLN A 354 13.62 -23.83 4.98
N HIS A 355 12.85 -23.05 4.22
CA HIS A 355 12.04 -21.94 4.74
C HIS A 355 10.91 -22.45 5.64
N VAL A 356 10.19 -23.49 5.21
CA VAL A 356 9.10 -24.10 5.98
C VAL A 356 9.62 -24.64 7.31
N MET A 357 10.68 -25.46 7.30
CA MET A 357 11.26 -26.03 8.52
C MET A 357 11.77 -24.94 9.48
N SER A 358 12.40 -23.88 8.94
CA SER A 358 12.88 -22.75 9.72
C SER A 358 11.74 -21.92 10.35
N LEU A 359 10.62 -21.75 9.64
CA LEU A 359 9.44 -21.04 10.17
C LEU A 359 8.66 -21.88 11.19
N LEU A 360 8.63 -23.21 11.01
CA LEU A 360 8.02 -24.14 11.96
C LEU A 360 8.88 -24.39 13.20
N GLU A 361 10.13 -23.91 13.23
CA GLU A 361 11.15 -24.17 14.26
C GLU A 361 11.44 -25.68 14.42
N ARG A 362 11.45 -26.44 13.31
CA ARG A 362 11.81 -27.88 13.29
C ARG A 362 13.31 -28.08 13.53
N ARG A 363 13.69 -29.27 14.01
CA ARG A 363 15.10 -29.65 14.18
C ARG A 363 15.69 -30.08 12.84
N TYR A 364 16.95 -29.74 12.62
CA TYR A 364 17.71 -30.25 11.48
C TYR A 364 17.86 -31.78 11.61
N PRO A 365 17.74 -32.53 10.50
CA PRO A 365 17.78 -33.99 10.52
C PRO A 365 19.04 -34.54 11.23
N PRO A 366 18.89 -35.49 12.17
CA PRO A 366 20.00 -36.01 12.95
C PRO A 366 20.92 -36.97 12.18
N ASP A 367 20.41 -37.59 11.10
CA ASP A 367 21.12 -38.60 10.31
C ASP A 367 20.97 -38.32 8.81
N LEU A 368 21.92 -38.82 8.00
CA LEU A 368 21.89 -38.72 6.55
C LEU A 368 20.61 -39.29 5.88
N PRO A 369 20.06 -40.45 6.30
CA PRO A 369 18.80 -40.94 5.74
C PRO A 369 17.62 -40.02 6.02
N SER A 370 17.57 -39.45 7.23
CA SER A 370 16.55 -38.48 7.64
C SER A 370 16.68 -37.18 6.84
N PHE A 371 17.91 -36.78 6.52
CA PHE A 371 18.19 -35.63 5.66
C PHE A 371 17.72 -35.85 4.23
N SER A 372 18.03 -37.01 3.63
CA SER A 372 17.56 -37.37 2.29
C SER A 372 16.02 -37.34 2.19
N ARG A 373 15.32 -37.90 3.18
CA ARG A 373 13.83 -37.84 3.25
C ARG A 373 13.29 -36.43 3.37
N SER A 374 14.03 -35.54 4.03
CA SER A 374 13.60 -34.16 4.25
C SER A 374 13.62 -33.30 2.99
N ARG A 375 14.40 -33.66 1.96
CA ARG A 375 14.63 -32.86 0.74
C ARG A 375 15.15 -31.44 1.05
N LEU A 376 15.97 -31.30 2.09
CA LEU A 376 16.71 -30.08 2.33
C LEU A 376 17.78 -29.89 1.25
N PRO A 377 18.00 -28.64 0.78
CA PRO A 377 19.07 -28.36 -0.18
C PRO A 377 20.45 -28.44 0.48
N GLY A 378 21.46 -28.82 -0.29
CA GLY A 378 22.86 -28.87 0.15
C GLY A 378 23.29 -30.21 0.76
N PRO A 379 24.57 -30.32 1.16
CA PRO A 379 25.08 -31.49 1.88
C PRO A 379 24.51 -31.57 3.30
N TRP A 380 24.52 -32.78 3.89
CA TRP A 380 24.17 -32.96 5.29
C TRP A 380 25.33 -32.52 6.18
N ASP A 381 25.06 -31.58 7.08
CA ASP A 381 26.04 -31.06 8.04
C ASP A 381 25.85 -31.71 9.43
N PRO A 382 26.79 -32.55 9.90
CA PRO A 382 26.68 -33.21 11.20
C PRO A 382 26.65 -32.23 12.39
N THR A 383 27.28 -31.06 12.25
CA THR A 383 27.33 -30.03 13.30
C THR A 383 25.97 -29.40 13.59
N LEU A 384 25.08 -29.38 12.61
CA LEU A 384 23.73 -28.83 12.74
C LEU A 384 22.72 -29.87 13.22
N ALA A 385 23.09 -31.16 13.27
CA ALA A 385 22.24 -32.26 13.69
C ALA A 385 21.49 -31.97 15.00
N GLY A 386 20.16 -32.09 14.99
CA GLY A 386 19.31 -31.85 16.17
C GLY A 386 19.14 -30.37 16.56
N THR A 387 19.88 -29.44 15.96
CA THR A 387 19.73 -28.00 16.20
C THR A 387 18.43 -27.49 15.59
N ARG A 388 17.74 -26.57 16.29
CA ARG A 388 16.52 -25.95 15.75
C ARG A 388 16.85 -24.99 14.62
N MET A 389 16.29 -25.25 13.44
CA MET A 389 16.43 -24.40 12.27
C MET A 389 15.74 -23.05 12.52
N LYS A 390 16.41 -21.98 12.11
CA LYS A 390 15.91 -20.61 12.19
C LYS A 390 16.36 -19.86 10.94
N LEU A 391 15.50 -18.97 10.47
CA LEU A 391 15.90 -17.99 9.47
C LEU A 391 16.91 -17.02 10.10
N GLU A 392 17.87 -16.59 9.30
CA GLU A 392 18.79 -15.54 9.68
C GLU A 392 18.02 -14.29 10.12
N VAL A 393 18.52 -13.66 11.16
CA VAL A 393 17.89 -12.47 11.71
C VAL A 393 18.23 -11.28 10.81
N PRO A 394 17.24 -10.66 10.15
CA PRO A 394 17.52 -9.54 9.27
C PRO A 394 17.95 -8.34 10.11
N GLN A 395 19.05 -7.70 9.70
CA GLN A 395 19.49 -6.41 10.22
C GLN A 395 18.62 -5.31 9.60
N THR A 396 17.56 -4.93 10.32
CA THR A 396 16.66 -3.85 9.90
C THR A 396 16.77 -2.69 10.88
N TRP A 397 16.63 -1.47 10.37
CA TRP A 397 16.63 -0.25 11.18
C TRP A 397 15.64 -0.32 12.36
N ASP A 398 14.42 -0.84 12.13
CA ASP A 398 13.39 -0.97 13.17
C ASP A 398 13.82 -1.92 14.29
N ARG A 399 14.52 -3.01 13.94
CA ARG A 399 15.02 -3.99 14.90
C ARG A 399 16.22 -3.46 15.68
N GLU A 400 17.14 -2.76 15.02
CA GLU A 400 18.29 -2.14 15.66
C GLU A 400 17.86 -1.08 16.68
N LEU A 401 16.92 -0.22 16.33
CA LEU A 401 16.34 0.76 17.25
C LEU A 401 15.56 0.10 18.38
N SER A 402 14.82 -0.98 18.10
CA SER A 402 14.09 -1.73 19.13
C SER A 402 15.02 -2.40 20.15
N ASN A 403 16.21 -2.83 19.72
CA ASN A 403 17.18 -3.53 20.57
C ASN A 403 18.12 -2.56 21.30
N ARG A 404 18.70 -1.59 20.59
CA ARG A 404 19.72 -0.66 21.11
C ARG A 404 19.13 0.67 21.62
N GLY A 405 17.89 0.97 21.24
CA GLY A 405 17.16 2.20 21.59
C GLY A 405 17.36 3.33 20.57
N ASN A 406 16.53 4.38 20.67
CA ASN A 406 16.66 5.61 19.88
C ASN A 406 17.82 6.47 20.41
N LYS A 407 19.06 6.11 20.09
CA LYS A 407 20.29 6.83 20.47
C LYS A 407 21.00 7.35 19.20
N ALA A 408 21.75 8.44 19.32
CA ALA A 408 22.50 9.02 18.20
C ALA A 408 23.40 7.99 17.49
N ALA A 409 24.26 7.28 18.23
CA ALA A 409 25.18 6.29 17.68
C ALA A 409 24.50 5.21 16.80
N VAL A 410 23.27 4.80 17.13
CA VAL A 410 22.52 3.80 16.35
C VAL A 410 22.01 4.41 15.04
N TRP A 411 21.55 5.67 15.08
CA TRP A 411 21.15 6.38 13.87
C TRP A 411 22.33 6.67 12.95
N GLU A 412 23.48 7.04 13.51
CA GLU A 412 24.73 7.30 12.79
C GLU A 412 25.20 6.04 12.05
N GLU A 413 25.29 4.90 12.75
CA GLU A 413 25.62 3.59 12.15
C GLU A 413 24.64 3.20 11.03
N LEU A 414 23.34 3.49 11.18
CA LEU A 414 22.32 3.23 10.17
C LEU A 414 22.46 4.12 8.93
N ILE A 415 22.92 5.36 9.10
CA ILE A 415 23.17 6.31 8.02
C ILE A 415 24.44 5.90 7.27
N ASP A 416 25.52 5.63 7.99
CA ASP A 416 26.81 5.23 7.42
C ASP A 416 26.72 3.90 6.67
N SER A 417 26.03 2.91 7.23
CA SER A 417 25.81 1.62 6.58
C SER A 417 24.79 1.65 5.43
N LYS A 418 24.17 2.81 5.14
CA LYS A 418 23.09 2.99 4.15
C LYS A 418 21.89 2.05 4.36
N LYS A 419 21.72 1.50 5.56
CA LYS A 419 20.62 0.58 5.93
C LYS A 419 19.33 1.30 6.32
N LEU A 420 19.31 2.63 6.29
CA LEU A 420 18.11 3.46 6.49
C LEU A 420 17.40 3.77 5.16
N PRO A 421 16.23 3.16 4.86
CA PRO A 421 15.48 3.47 3.65
C PRO A 421 14.93 4.89 3.65
N PHE A 422 14.77 5.48 2.47
CA PHE A 422 14.35 6.87 2.29
C PHE A 422 13.01 7.20 2.99
N MET A 423 11.99 6.34 2.83
CA MET A 423 10.70 6.52 3.52
C MET A 423 10.84 6.45 5.06
N ALA A 424 11.70 5.57 5.56
CA ALA A 424 11.90 5.41 7.00
C ALA A 424 12.62 6.63 7.59
N MET A 425 13.56 7.21 6.85
CA MET A 425 14.23 8.47 7.16
C MET A 425 13.22 9.61 7.33
N LEU A 426 12.38 9.88 6.32
CA LEU A 426 11.34 10.93 6.37
C LEU A 426 10.44 10.80 7.59
N ARG A 427 9.97 9.58 7.89
CA ARG A 427 9.07 9.31 9.01
C ARG A 427 9.73 9.43 10.38
N ASN A 428 11.06 9.38 10.44
CA ASN A 428 11.82 9.38 11.69
C ASN A 428 12.69 10.63 11.88
N LEU A 429 12.61 11.65 11.02
CA LEU A 429 13.38 12.89 11.17
C LEU A 429 13.27 13.48 12.59
N ARG A 430 12.07 13.47 13.18
CA ARG A 430 11.85 13.88 14.58
C ARG A 430 12.74 13.15 15.58
N ASN A 431 12.87 11.83 15.44
CA ASN A 431 13.66 11.00 16.35
C ASN A 431 15.16 11.19 16.12
N ILE A 432 15.57 11.31 14.85
CA ILE A 432 16.95 11.56 14.45
C ILE A 432 17.42 12.91 15.05
N LEU A 433 16.67 13.99 14.80
CA LEU A 433 16.97 15.32 15.33
C LEU A 433 17.01 15.35 16.86
N ARG A 434 16.03 14.73 17.53
CA ARG A 434 16.02 14.66 19.01
C ARG A 434 17.14 13.83 19.60
N SER A 435 17.66 12.84 18.87
CA SER A 435 18.73 11.99 19.40
C SER A 435 20.08 12.70 19.50
N GLY A 436 20.25 13.84 18.81
CA GLY A 436 21.49 14.63 18.82
C GLY A 436 22.58 13.98 17.97
N VAL A 437 22.24 13.67 16.72
CA VAL A 437 23.17 13.13 15.72
C VAL A 437 24.18 14.20 15.30
N SER A 438 25.38 13.79 14.89
CA SER A 438 26.44 14.74 14.51
C SER A 438 26.12 15.55 13.25
N GLU A 439 26.72 16.75 13.13
CA GLU A 439 26.53 17.65 11.98
C GLU A 439 26.88 16.98 10.63
N ARG A 440 27.93 16.17 10.58
CA ARG A 440 28.30 15.35 9.41
C ARG A 440 27.11 14.51 8.90
N HIS A 441 26.40 13.84 9.79
CA HIS A 441 25.28 12.98 9.42
C HIS A 441 24.05 13.81 9.03
N HIS A 442 23.85 14.98 9.64
CA HIS A 442 22.84 15.93 9.15
C HIS A 442 23.11 16.34 7.70
N GLN A 443 24.36 16.67 7.35
CA GLN A 443 24.74 16.98 5.97
C GLN A 443 24.50 15.82 5.00
N LEU A 444 24.79 14.58 5.40
CA LEU A 444 24.49 13.39 4.58
C LEU A 444 22.99 13.24 4.31
N LEU A 445 22.15 13.48 5.32
CA LEU A 445 20.70 13.41 5.18
C LEU A 445 20.15 14.54 4.30
N LEU A 446 20.67 15.77 4.45
CA LEU A 446 20.29 16.93 3.63
C LEU A 446 20.65 16.69 2.16
N ARG A 447 21.88 16.28 1.88
CA ARG A 447 22.31 15.91 0.51
C ARG A 447 21.41 14.85 -0.10
N ARG A 448 20.99 13.86 0.69
CA ARG A 448 20.08 12.80 0.22
C ARG A 448 18.67 13.31 -0.08
N LEU A 449 18.18 14.32 0.64
CA LEU A 449 16.88 14.95 0.39
C LEU A 449 16.91 15.88 -0.82
N GLU A 450 18.03 16.55 -1.06
CA GLU A 450 18.24 17.47 -2.18
C GLU A 450 18.63 16.74 -3.48
N ASP A 451 19.21 15.55 -3.39
CA ASP A 451 19.62 14.75 -4.54
C ASP A 451 18.41 14.30 -5.38
N LYS A 452 18.37 14.76 -6.63
CA LYS A 452 17.33 14.47 -7.61
C LYS A 452 17.14 12.97 -7.81
N ASP A 453 18.22 12.22 -7.99
CA ASP A 453 18.14 10.80 -8.28
C ASP A 453 17.66 10.00 -7.07
N SER A 454 18.04 10.41 -5.85
CA SER A 454 17.54 9.82 -4.62
C SER A 454 16.04 10.04 -4.45
N VAL A 455 15.54 11.26 -4.73
CA VAL A 455 14.10 11.58 -4.63
C VAL A 455 13.29 10.82 -5.67
N ILE A 456 13.76 10.73 -6.92
CA ILE A 456 13.06 10.00 -8.00
C ILE A 456 13.02 8.50 -7.68
N ARG A 457 14.16 7.89 -7.36
CA ARG A 457 14.23 6.47 -7.00
C ARG A 457 13.42 6.12 -5.75
N SER A 458 13.22 7.08 -4.85
CA SER A 458 12.41 6.86 -3.65
C SER A 458 10.93 6.59 -3.94
N ARG A 459 10.43 7.03 -5.11
CA ARG A 459 9.00 7.01 -5.51
C ARG A 459 8.05 7.52 -4.43
N GLN A 460 8.55 8.39 -3.55
CA GLN A 460 7.72 9.00 -2.52
C GLN A 460 6.88 10.10 -3.16
N LEU A 461 5.62 10.16 -2.74
CA LEU A 461 4.67 11.17 -3.22
C LEU A 461 4.85 12.49 -2.44
N PRO A 462 4.51 13.65 -3.02
CA PRO A 462 4.78 14.97 -2.42
C PRO A 462 4.25 15.13 -0.99
N PHE A 463 3.06 14.58 -0.71
CA PHE A 463 2.45 14.68 0.62
C PHE A 463 3.28 14.01 1.74
N ARG A 464 4.15 13.04 1.40
CA ARG A 464 5.04 12.39 2.38
C ARG A 464 6.12 13.35 2.86
N PHE A 465 6.67 14.14 1.96
CA PHE A 465 7.62 15.21 2.28
C PHE A 465 6.92 16.33 3.05
N LEU A 466 5.71 16.72 2.64
CA LEU A 466 4.91 17.71 3.38
C LEU A 466 4.61 17.26 4.81
N SER A 467 4.32 15.97 5.00
CA SER A 467 4.12 15.40 6.34
C SER A 467 5.38 15.50 7.20
N ALA A 468 6.55 15.29 6.60
CA ALA A 468 7.83 15.48 7.27
C ALA A 468 8.09 16.96 7.58
N TYR A 469 7.76 17.87 6.65
CA TYR A 469 7.87 19.32 6.82
C TYR A 469 7.04 19.81 8.02
N LYS A 470 5.78 19.40 8.12
CA LYS A 470 4.91 19.71 9.27
C LYS A 470 5.54 19.26 10.59
N VAL A 471 6.19 18.10 10.60
CA VAL A 471 6.89 17.58 11.78
C VAL A 471 8.09 18.44 12.17
N ILE A 472 8.81 19.02 11.21
CA ILE A 472 9.90 19.97 11.48
C ILE A 472 9.36 21.29 12.03
N MET A 473 8.25 21.81 11.49
CA MET A 473 7.57 23.00 12.03
C MET A 473 7.15 22.80 13.48
N ASP A 474 6.60 21.63 13.83
CA ASP A 474 6.28 21.30 15.22
C ASP A 474 7.51 21.39 16.13
N LEU A 475 8.69 20.95 15.67
CA LEU A 475 9.94 20.99 16.44
C LEU A 475 10.43 22.42 16.68
N GLU A 476 10.19 23.33 15.73
CA GLU A 476 10.47 24.75 15.90
C GLU A 476 9.60 25.35 17.00
N THR A 477 8.30 24.99 17.06
CA THR A 477 7.42 25.40 18.17
C THR A 477 7.87 24.83 19.52
N GLU A 478 8.51 23.66 19.53
CA GLU A 478 9.05 23.05 20.75
C GLU A 478 10.29 23.79 21.27
N ILE A 479 11.13 24.35 20.39
CA ILE A 479 12.23 25.24 20.80
C ILE A 479 11.66 26.45 21.53
N LYS A 480 10.65 27.12 20.95
CA LYS A 480 10.00 28.28 21.57
C LYS A 480 9.42 27.95 22.96
N LYS A 481 8.85 26.75 23.13
CA LYS A 481 8.33 26.25 24.42
C LYS A 481 9.41 25.84 25.42
N LYS A 482 10.64 25.58 24.97
CA LYS A 482 11.77 25.27 25.87
C LYS A 482 12.17 26.49 26.67
N ASP A 483 12.14 27.65 26.03
CA ASP A 483 12.52 28.94 26.63
C ASP A 483 11.50 29.41 27.68
N GLU A 484 10.30 28.83 27.69
CA GLU A 484 9.29 29.08 28.72
C GLU A 484 9.70 28.49 30.10
N PRO A 485 9.34 29.17 31.21
CA PRO A 485 9.64 28.68 32.56
C PRO A 485 9.06 27.28 32.80
N PHE A 486 9.72 26.48 33.63
CA PHE A 486 9.22 25.13 33.95
C PHE A 486 7.91 25.23 34.73
N PRO A 487 6.85 24.50 34.35
CA PRO A 487 5.56 24.62 35.02
C PRO A 487 5.69 24.21 36.49
N SER A 488 5.04 24.99 37.35
CA SER A 488 5.02 24.71 38.79
C SER A 488 4.31 23.39 39.08
N ASN A 489 4.61 22.76 40.21
CA ASN A 489 3.91 21.54 40.63
C ASN A 489 2.39 21.76 40.71
N LEU A 490 1.93 22.98 41.00
CA LEU A 490 0.51 23.34 41.02
C LEU A 490 -0.13 23.20 39.64
N GLN A 491 0.50 23.75 38.61
CA GLN A 491 0.02 23.66 37.21
C GLN A 491 0.02 22.21 36.71
N LEU A 492 1.03 21.41 37.12
CA LEU A 492 1.08 19.99 36.76
C LEU A 492 -0.03 19.18 37.44
N ILE A 493 -0.31 19.45 38.72
CA ILE A 493 -1.41 18.81 39.45
C ILE A 493 -2.74 19.19 38.78
N GLU A 494 -2.97 20.48 38.52
CA GLU A 494 -4.18 20.97 37.88
C GLU A 494 -4.43 20.33 36.51
N LYS A 495 -3.38 20.20 35.70
CA LYS A 495 -3.44 19.52 34.40
C LYS A 495 -3.82 18.04 34.56
N VAL A 496 -3.20 17.32 35.49
CA VAL A 496 -3.48 15.89 35.75
C VAL A 496 -4.90 15.70 36.28
N THR A 497 -5.36 16.55 37.18
CA THR A 497 -6.71 16.47 37.78
C THR A 497 -7.80 16.85 36.79
N LYS A 498 -7.56 17.83 35.90
CA LYS A 498 -8.45 18.17 34.77
C LYS A 498 -8.57 17.00 33.80
N GLN A 499 -7.46 16.36 33.45
CA GLN A 499 -7.45 15.14 32.61
C GLN A 499 -8.25 13.99 33.25
N MET A 500 -8.22 13.87 34.57
CA MET A 500 -8.96 12.86 35.33
C MET A 500 -10.40 13.26 35.68
N LYS A 501 -10.83 14.48 35.35
CA LYS A 501 -12.16 15.04 35.70
C LYS A 501 -12.46 14.97 37.21
N LEU A 502 -11.44 15.23 38.05
CA LEU A 502 -11.60 15.26 39.50
C LEU A 502 -12.13 16.62 39.97
N PRO A 503 -13.20 16.66 40.81
CA PRO A 503 -13.76 17.91 41.32
C PRO A 503 -12.89 18.42 42.48
N ILE A 504 -11.87 19.21 42.19
CA ILE A 504 -10.98 19.80 43.21
C ILE A 504 -10.99 21.32 43.05
N ASN A 505 -11.27 22.02 44.16
CA ASN A 505 -11.07 23.46 44.26
C ASN A 505 -9.61 23.74 44.69
N PHE A 506 -8.79 24.23 43.76
CA PHE A 506 -7.34 24.44 43.95
C PHE A 506 -6.98 25.71 44.74
N LEU A 507 -7.98 26.47 45.23
CA LEU A 507 -7.80 27.75 45.91
C LEU A 507 -7.03 27.67 47.25
N LYS A 508 -6.83 26.48 47.83
CA LYS A 508 -6.12 26.30 49.11
C LYS A 508 -4.84 25.48 48.94
N ARG A 509 -3.69 26.08 49.29
CA ARG A 509 -2.32 25.48 49.22
C ARG A 509 -2.19 24.14 49.94
N GLN A 510 -3.01 23.91 50.98
CA GLN A 510 -3.08 22.66 51.75
C GLN A 510 -3.64 21.47 50.94
N ASN A 511 -4.55 21.72 49.98
CA ASN A 511 -5.11 20.68 49.13
C ASN A 511 -4.08 20.17 48.10
N LEU A 512 -3.11 21.00 47.70
CA LEU A 512 -2.06 20.61 46.76
C LEU A 512 -1.07 19.62 47.38
N ARG A 513 -0.71 19.80 48.66
CA ARG A 513 0.12 18.83 49.40
C ARG A 513 -0.60 17.48 49.52
N GLY A 514 -1.88 17.51 49.91
CA GLY A 514 -2.69 16.30 49.99
C GLY A 514 -2.88 15.58 48.65
N CYS A 515 -2.89 16.28 47.51
CA CYS A 515 -2.95 15.63 46.19
C CYS A 515 -1.67 14.86 45.85
N MET A 516 -0.50 15.34 46.28
CA MET A 516 0.78 14.67 46.04
C MET A 516 1.01 13.47 46.98
N GLU A 517 0.22 13.35 48.05
CA GLU A 517 0.18 12.16 48.91
C GLU A 517 -0.63 11.01 48.28
N ILE A 518 -1.46 11.30 47.28
CA ILE A 518 -2.24 10.29 46.54
C ILE A 518 -1.31 9.58 45.55
N PRO A 519 -1.07 8.25 45.68
CA PRO A 519 -0.09 7.54 44.86
C PRO A 519 -0.31 7.64 43.35
N LEU A 520 -1.58 7.57 42.91
CA LEU A 520 -1.92 7.69 41.49
C LEU A 520 -1.59 9.08 40.93
N ILE A 521 -1.96 10.15 41.65
CA ILE A 521 -1.70 11.54 41.23
C ILE A 521 -0.19 11.80 41.26
N PHE A 522 0.51 11.41 42.32
CA PHE A 522 1.97 11.51 42.40
C PHE A 522 2.66 10.80 41.22
N GLN A 523 2.25 9.57 40.91
CA GLN A 523 2.82 8.82 39.80
C GLN A 523 2.57 9.52 38.45
N MET A 524 1.40 10.11 38.27
CA MET A 524 1.02 10.82 37.04
C MET A 524 1.76 12.14 36.90
N VAL A 525 1.84 12.94 37.95
CA VAL A 525 2.64 14.18 38.00
C VAL A 525 4.12 13.86 37.75
N LYS A 526 4.66 12.80 38.37
CA LYS A 526 6.04 12.34 38.12
C LYS A 526 6.26 11.94 36.66
N ARG A 527 5.30 11.23 36.04
CA ARG A 527 5.35 10.88 34.60
C ARG A 527 5.29 12.13 33.72
N GLU A 528 4.40 13.07 33.98
CA GLU A 528 4.30 14.33 33.23
C GLU A 528 5.59 15.17 33.39
N LYS A 529 6.13 15.28 34.60
CA LYS A 529 7.43 15.93 34.85
C LYS A 529 8.55 15.28 34.04
N GLN A 530 8.62 13.95 34.02
CA GLN A 530 9.60 13.21 33.21
C GLN A 530 9.39 13.41 31.71
N LYS A 531 8.15 13.47 31.22
CA LYS A 531 7.86 13.77 29.81
C LYS A 531 8.35 15.17 29.44
N LEU A 532 8.05 16.17 30.27
CA LEU A 532 8.48 17.55 30.04
C LEU A 532 10.00 17.69 30.05
N LEU A 533 10.68 17.05 31.00
CA LEU A 533 12.15 17.01 31.02
C LEU A 533 12.72 16.41 29.73
N LYS A 534 12.13 15.31 29.24
CA LYS A 534 12.52 14.70 27.96
C LYS A 534 12.20 15.57 26.74
N SER A 535 11.08 16.28 26.76
CA SER A 535 10.72 17.20 25.66
C SER A 535 11.61 18.44 25.63
N ARG A 536 12.13 18.88 26.79
CA ARG A 536 13.05 20.03 26.90
C ARG A 536 14.52 19.67 26.68
N ASP A 537 14.88 18.38 26.71
CA ASP A 537 16.18 17.87 26.25
C ASP A 537 16.24 17.95 24.71
N ILE A 538 16.41 19.17 24.22
CA ILE A 538 16.52 19.52 22.81
C ILE A 538 18.00 19.57 22.44
N ARG A 539 18.38 18.74 21.48
CA ARG A 539 19.76 18.58 20.96
C ARG A 539 19.93 19.07 19.52
N TYR A 540 19.01 19.92 19.04
CA TYR A 540 19.02 20.49 17.70
C TYR A 540 18.85 22.01 17.77
N THR A 541 19.38 22.72 16.77
CA THR A 541 19.33 24.19 16.66
C THR A 541 18.30 24.64 15.62
N ALA A 542 17.86 25.90 15.70
CA ALA A 542 16.94 26.50 14.73
C ALA A 542 17.51 26.46 13.30
N ASP A 543 18.82 26.72 13.15
CA ASP A 543 19.51 26.71 11.86
C ASP A 543 19.49 25.33 11.18
N ILE A 544 19.61 24.25 11.95
CA ILE A 544 19.48 22.88 11.40
C ILE A 544 18.05 22.67 10.90
N LEU A 545 17.03 23.08 11.65
CA LEU A 545 15.63 22.90 11.24
C LEU A 545 15.31 23.66 9.96
N GLN A 546 15.80 24.91 9.81
CA GLN A 546 15.61 25.71 8.60
C GLN A 546 16.25 25.03 7.38
N ARG A 547 17.45 24.47 7.52
CA ARG A 547 18.10 23.70 6.45
C ARG A 547 17.27 22.48 6.05
N TYR A 548 16.69 21.75 7.01
CA TYR A 548 15.79 20.65 6.69
C TYR A 548 14.49 21.11 6.01
N CYS A 549 13.94 22.27 6.38
CA CYS A 549 12.78 22.85 5.70
C CYS A 549 13.08 23.14 4.23
N GLN A 550 14.19 23.81 3.93
CA GLN A 550 14.62 24.11 2.56
C GLN A 550 14.87 22.84 1.73
N ALA A 551 15.55 21.84 2.32
CA ALA A 551 15.79 20.56 1.67
C ALA A 551 14.47 19.81 1.39
N LEU A 552 13.50 19.86 2.32
CA LEU A 552 12.18 19.24 2.14
C LEU A 552 11.33 19.96 1.09
N GLU A 553 11.36 21.29 1.02
CA GLU A 553 10.69 22.06 -0.03
C GLU A 553 11.23 21.72 -1.41
N THR A 554 12.57 21.64 -1.53
CA THR A 554 13.25 21.20 -2.75
C THR A 554 12.80 19.79 -3.14
N ALA A 555 12.78 18.86 -2.16
CA ALA A 555 12.34 17.50 -2.37
C ALA A 555 10.85 17.40 -2.78
N VAL A 556 9.98 18.27 -2.24
CA VAL A 556 8.57 18.38 -2.68
C VAL A 556 8.52 18.78 -4.14
N GLY A 557 9.26 19.81 -4.55
CA GLY A 557 9.30 20.27 -5.94
C GLY A 557 9.79 19.18 -6.91
N LEU A 558 10.85 18.45 -6.53
CA LEU A 558 11.37 17.32 -7.30
C LEU A 558 10.35 16.17 -7.39
N SER A 559 9.70 15.85 -6.27
CA SER A 559 8.68 14.80 -6.21
C SER A 559 7.45 15.13 -7.06
N VAL A 560 7.00 16.39 -7.09
CA VAL A 560 5.85 16.82 -7.91
C VAL A 560 6.18 16.68 -9.40
N LYS A 561 7.39 17.07 -9.81
CA LYS A 561 7.79 17.05 -11.23
C LYS A 561 8.02 15.63 -11.78
N HIS A 562 8.54 14.72 -10.96
CA HIS A 562 9.04 13.43 -11.46
C HIS A 562 8.29 12.20 -10.92
N ASN A 563 7.68 12.27 -9.73
CA ASN A 563 6.99 11.12 -9.14
C ASN A 563 5.46 11.18 -9.29
N MET A 564 4.93 12.25 -9.89
CA MET A 564 3.52 12.41 -10.20
C MET A 564 3.37 12.51 -11.71
N ASN A 565 2.48 11.69 -12.28
CA ASN A 565 2.11 11.82 -13.67
C ASN A 565 1.05 12.94 -13.78
N PRO A 566 1.30 14.00 -14.58
CA PRO A 566 0.29 15.03 -14.79
C PRO A 566 -0.92 14.44 -15.50
N ILE A 567 -2.11 14.90 -15.10
CA ILE A 567 -3.34 14.58 -15.83
C ILE A 567 -3.42 15.57 -17.00
N PRO A 568 -3.46 15.11 -18.26
CA PRO A 568 -3.62 16.00 -19.39
C PRO A 568 -4.99 16.67 -19.35
N GLY A 569 -5.04 18.00 -19.53
CA GLY A 569 -6.29 18.76 -19.56
C GLY A 569 -6.18 20.15 -18.95
N ARG A 570 -7.33 20.83 -18.84
CA ARG A 570 -7.45 22.10 -18.12
C ARG A 570 -8.10 21.82 -16.76
N THR A 571 -7.39 22.15 -15.68
CA THR A 571 -7.90 21.95 -14.32
C THR A 571 -8.30 23.29 -13.73
N LEU A 572 -9.58 23.45 -13.36
CA LEU A 572 -10.05 24.56 -12.53
C LEU A 572 -9.99 24.11 -11.06
N ILE A 573 -9.14 24.75 -10.26
CA ILE A 573 -9.03 24.47 -8.82
C ILE A 573 -9.83 25.52 -8.06
N LEU A 574 -10.97 25.11 -7.50
CA LEU A 574 -11.79 25.95 -6.63
C LEU A 574 -11.47 25.60 -5.17
N ILE A 575 -10.76 26.49 -4.47
CA ILE A 575 -10.46 26.33 -3.05
C ILE A 575 -11.50 27.10 -2.27
N SER A 576 -12.44 26.39 -1.66
CA SER A 576 -13.39 27.01 -0.73
C SER A 576 -12.67 27.32 0.58
N SER A 577 -12.61 28.60 0.98
CA SER A 577 -12.05 29.01 2.27
C SER A 577 -13.06 28.90 3.42
N SER A 578 -14.30 28.49 3.13
CA SER A 578 -15.33 28.23 4.15
C SER A 578 -15.05 26.90 4.85
N TYR A 579 -14.49 27.01 6.06
CA TYR A 579 -14.37 25.94 7.05
C TYR A 579 -15.34 26.16 8.20
#